data_AF-A0A429FJ23-F1
#
_entry.id   AF-A0A429FJ23-F1
#
_cell.length_a   1.000
_cell.length_b   1.000
_cell.length_c   1.000
_cell.angle_alpha   90.00
_cell.angle_beta   90.00
_cell.angle_gamma   90.00
#
_symmetry.space_group_name_H-M   'P 1'
#
loop_
_entity.id
_entity.type
_entity.pdbx_description
1 polymer ?
#
loop_
_entity_poly.entity_id
_entity_poly.type
_entity_poly.pdbx_seq_one_letter_code
_entity_poly.pdbx_strand_id
1 'polypeptide(L)'
;MARILAGTPQRSKGALTVVALALEAGVPRNALTQRHTDLKAEFYERTTEHGAVAEVEQRLRATIVRLNKTIAGKNAELSRLRTDVPALARVVQQLTLENSQLREALAQPDATVVALPGRRTLSP
;
A
#
# COMPACT_ATOMS: atom_id res chain seq x y z
N MET A 1 -39.54 -3.11 -11.66
CA MET A 1 -38.40 -2.25 -12.01
C MET A 1 -37.33 -2.21 -10.93
N ALA A 2 -37.63 -1.87 -9.67
CA ALA A 2 -36.62 -1.78 -8.60
C ALA A 2 -35.72 -3.02 -8.46
N ARG A 3 -36.30 -4.23 -8.50
CA ARG A 3 -35.56 -5.51 -8.41
C ARG A 3 -34.52 -5.72 -9.51
N ILE A 4 -34.88 -5.44 -10.77
CA ILE A 4 -33.96 -5.64 -11.91
C ILE A 4 -32.83 -4.60 -11.91
N LEU A 5 -33.12 -3.36 -11.48
CA LEU A 5 -32.09 -2.32 -11.31
C LEU A 5 -31.14 -2.64 -10.16
N ALA A 6 -31.65 -3.20 -9.05
CA ALA A 6 -30.85 -3.63 -7.91
C ALA A 6 -30.07 -4.95 -8.15
N GLY A 7 -30.11 -5.52 -9.36
CA GLY A 7 -29.40 -6.75 -9.70
C GLY A 7 -29.96 -8.02 -9.03
N THR A 8 -31.20 -7.99 -8.54
CA THR A 8 -31.88 -9.13 -7.87
C THR A 8 -33.15 -9.56 -8.62
N PRO A 9 -33.05 -9.93 -9.92
CA PRO A 9 -34.18 -10.38 -10.71
C PRO A 9 -34.70 -11.75 -10.23
N GLN A 10 -36.00 -11.97 -10.29
CA GLN A 10 -36.62 -13.26 -9.91
C GLN A 10 -37.13 -14.05 -11.11
N ARG A 11 -37.56 -13.37 -12.18
CA ARG A 11 -38.19 -14.00 -13.36
C ARG A 11 -37.40 -13.79 -14.64
N SER A 12 -36.44 -12.86 -14.62
CA SER A 12 -35.57 -12.54 -15.75
C SER A 12 -34.12 -12.91 -15.47
N LYS A 13 -33.30 -12.96 -16.53
CA LYS A 13 -31.84 -13.17 -16.42
C LYS A 13 -31.08 -11.92 -15.93
N GLY A 14 -31.78 -10.88 -15.48
CA GLY A 14 -31.16 -9.65 -14.96
C GLY A 14 -30.61 -8.67 -15.98
N ALA A 15 -30.75 -8.96 -17.28
CA ALA A 15 -30.31 -8.03 -18.31
C ALA A 15 -31.10 -6.71 -18.21
N LEU A 16 -30.42 -5.56 -18.25
CA LEU A 16 -31.05 -4.24 -18.21
C LEU A 16 -31.67 -3.88 -19.57
N THR A 17 -32.66 -4.67 -20.00
CA THR A 17 -33.36 -4.53 -21.28
C THR A 17 -34.87 -4.49 -21.06
N VAL A 18 -35.59 -3.84 -21.97
CA VAL A 18 -37.07 -3.76 -21.91
C VAL A 18 -37.72 -5.15 -21.93
N VAL A 19 -37.10 -6.12 -22.61
CA VAL A 19 -37.59 -7.52 -22.65
C VAL A 19 -37.47 -8.17 -21.27
N ALA A 20 -36.33 -8.03 -20.61
CA ALA A 20 -36.12 -8.57 -19.28
C ALA A 20 -36.99 -7.85 -18.23
N LEU A 21 -37.20 -6.53 -18.36
CA LEU A 21 -38.15 -5.79 -17.53
C LEU A 21 -39.59 -6.31 -17.71
N ALA A 22 -40.01 -6.57 -18.94
CA ALA A 22 -41.33 -7.11 -19.25
C ALA A 22 -41.51 -8.51 -18.63
N LEU A 23 -40.51 -9.39 -18.77
CA LEU A 23 -40.48 -10.71 -18.14
C LEU A 23 -40.50 -10.63 -16.61
N GLU A 24 -39.74 -9.70 -16.02
CA GLU A 24 -39.70 -9.48 -14.58
C GLU A 24 -41.06 -8.98 -14.04
N ALA A 25 -41.73 -8.10 -14.78
CA ALA A 25 -43.05 -7.59 -14.46
C ALA A 25 -44.18 -8.60 -14.75
N GLY A 26 -43.91 -9.66 -15.51
CA GLY A 26 -44.93 -10.61 -15.97
C GLY A 26 -45.89 -10.02 -17.01
N VAL A 27 -45.45 -9.03 -17.78
CA VAL A 27 -46.27 -8.29 -18.75
C VAL A 27 -45.71 -8.53 -20.17
N PRO A 28 -46.54 -8.61 -21.22
CA PRO A 28 -46.05 -8.72 -22.59
C PRO A 28 -45.24 -7.48 -22.99
N ARG A 29 -44.16 -7.67 -23.77
CA ARG A 29 -43.28 -6.60 -24.27
C ARG A 29 -44.04 -5.43 -24.88
N ASN A 30 -45.10 -5.72 -25.65
CA ASN A 30 -45.90 -4.71 -26.35
C ASN A 30 -46.54 -3.69 -25.40
N ALA A 31 -46.83 -4.08 -24.16
CA ALA A 31 -47.35 -3.16 -23.17
C ALA A 31 -46.33 -2.05 -22.87
N LEU A 32 -45.04 -2.36 -22.75
CA LEU A 32 -43.99 -1.38 -22.48
C LEU A 32 -43.49 -0.65 -23.74
N THR A 33 -43.74 -1.18 -24.94
CA THR A 33 -43.29 -0.54 -26.19
C THR A 33 -44.37 0.25 -26.92
N GLN A 34 -45.66 0.01 -26.64
CA GLN A 34 -46.78 0.66 -27.34
C GLN A 34 -47.77 1.37 -26.41
N ARG A 35 -47.99 0.87 -25.19
CA ARG A 35 -48.98 1.42 -24.25
C ARG A 35 -48.37 2.27 -23.13
N HIS A 36 -47.21 1.84 -22.63
CA HIS A 36 -46.50 2.45 -21.50
C HIS A 36 -45.08 2.82 -21.91
N THR A 37 -44.96 3.69 -22.91
CA THR A 37 -43.68 4.19 -23.42
C THR A 37 -42.96 5.10 -22.42
N ASP A 38 -43.71 5.73 -21.53
CA ASP A 38 -43.26 6.47 -20.35
C ASP A 38 -42.42 5.58 -19.42
N LEU A 39 -42.94 4.40 -19.06
CA LEU A 39 -42.21 3.44 -18.21
C LEU A 39 -40.94 2.90 -18.87
N LYS A 40 -40.94 2.78 -20.20
CA LYS A 40 -39.74 2.44 -20.97
C LYS A 40 -38.70 3.57 -20.89
N ALA A 41 -39.11 4.83 -21.04
CA ALA A 41 -38.21 5.98 -20.95
C ALA A 41 -37.59 6.09 -19.55
N GLU A 42 -38.41 6.01 -18.51
CA GLU A 42 -37.97 6.01 -17.11
C GLU A 42 -37.00 4.85 -16.85
N PHE A 43 -37.27 3.67 -17.40
CA PHE A 43 -36.37 2.53 -17.27
C PHE A 43 -34.99 2.82 -17.84
N TYR A 44 -34.91 3.37 -19.05
CA TYR A 44 -33.61 3.67 -19.65
C TYR A 44 -32.84 4.75 -18.88
N GLU A 45 -33.52 5.82 -18.45
CA GLU A 45 -32.94 6.88 -17.62
C GLU A 45 -32.32 6.30 -16.34
N ARG A 46 -33.08 5.50 -15.59
CA ARG A 46 -32.56 4.87 -14.38
C ARG A 46 -31.45 3.86 -14.66
N THR A 47 -31.47 3.14 -15.78
CA THR A 47 -30.36 2.24 -16.13
C THR A 47 -29.06 2.99 -16.42
N THR A 48 -29.15 4.17 -17.04
CA THR A 48 -27.97 5.02 -17.29
C THR A 48 -27.41 5.60 -16.00
N GLU A 49 -28.28 6.09 -15.11
CA GLU A 49 -27.89 6.60 -13.80
C GLU A 49 -27.25 5.50 -12.93
N HIS A 50 -27.90 4.33 -12.84
CA HIS A 50 -27.42 3.22 -12.05
C HIS A 50 -26.11 2.63 -12.59
N GLY A 51 -25.95 2.59 -13.93
CA GLY A 51 -24.69 2.20 -14.57
C GLY A 51 -23.55 3.16 -14.23
N ALA A 52 -23.80 4.47 -14.28
CA ALA A 52 -22.82 5.49 -13.93
C ALA A 52 -22.40 5.40 -12.45
N VAL A 53 -23.35 5.20 -11.53
CA VAL A 53 -23.07 5.03 -10.09
C VAL A 53 -22.22 3.77 -9.84
N ALA A 54 -22.55 2.65 -10.48
CA ALA A 54 -21.80 1.41 -10.33
C ALA A 54 -20.34 1.53 -10.84
N GLU A 55 -20.11 2.23 -11.96
CA GLU A 55 -18.75 2.50 -12.45
C GLU A 55 -17.93 3.36 -11.48
N VAL A 56 -18.52 4.43 -10.95
CA VAL A 56 -17.85 5.32 -9.98
C VAL A 56 -17.48 4.54 -8.72
N GLU A 57 -18.39 3.70 -8.22
CA GLU A 57 -18.13 2.87 -7.05
C GLU A 57 -17.01 1.85 -7.31
N GLN A 58 -17.00 1.19 -8.47
CA GLN A 58 -15.91 0.27 -8.85
C GLN A 58 -14.56 0.99 -8.92
N ARG A 59 -14.51 2.17 -9.53
CA ARG A 59 -13.29 3.00 -9.60
C ARG A 59 -12.83 3.44 -8.21
N LEU A 60 -13.76 3.78 -7.33
CA LEU A 60 -13.46 4.14 -5.94
C LEU A 60 -12.88 2.95 -5.17
N ARG A 61 -13.51 1.76 -5.27
CA ARG A 61 -13.02 0.52 -4.65
C ARG A 61 -11.62 0.16 -5.15
N ALA A 62 -11.37 0.24 -6.46
CA ALA A 62 -10.04 0.02 -7.03
C ALA A 62 -9.01 1.02 -6.50
N THR A 63 -9.40 2.28 -6.29
CA THR A 63 -8.54 3.32 -5.72
C THR A 63 -8.24 3.06 -4.26
N ILE A 64 -9.23 2.65 -3.46
CA ILE A 64 -9.04 2.27 -2.05
C ILE A 64 -8.05 1.11 -1.93
N VAL A 65 -8.20 0.05 -2.74
CA VAL A 65 -7.28 -1.10 -2.74
C VAL A 65 -5.85 -0.66 -3.06
N ARG A 66 -5.68 0.18 -4.08
CA ARG A 66 -4.37 0.73 -4.47
C ARG A 66 -3.76 1.58 -3.35
N LEU A 67 -4.53 2.47 -2.74
CA LEU A 67 -4.05 3.31 -1.64
C LEU A 67 -3.66 2.49 -0.42
N ASN A 68 -4.45 1.48 -0.05
CA ASN A 68 -4.13 0.57 1.04
C ASN A 68 -2.82 -0.20 0.77
N LYS A 69 -2.61 -0.67 -0.46
CA LYS A 69 -1.36 -1.32 -0.86
C LYS A 69 -0.17 -0.35 -0.71
N THR A 70 -0.31 0.90 -1.14
CA THR A 70 0.73 1.92 -1.01
C THR A 70 1.04 2.22 0.46
N ILE A 71 0.03 2.37 1.30
CA ILE A 71 0.19 2.63 2.74
C ILE A 71 0.91 1.46 3.40
N ALA A 72 0.52 0.21 3.10
CA ALA A 72 1.19 -0.97 3.62
C ALA A 72 2.67 -1.03 3.21
N GLY A 73 2.98 -0.74 1.94
CA GLY A 73 4.36 -0.67 1.45
C GLY A 73 5.19 0.41 2.17
N LYS A 74 4.65 1.63 2.28
CA LYS A 74 5.31 2.74 2.98
C LYS A 74 5.54 2.45 4.46
N ASN A 75 4.57 1.82 5.13
CA ASN A 75 4.71 1.45 6.53
C ASN A 75 5.80 0.38 6.74
N ALA A 76 5.91 -0.59 5.83
CA ALA A 76 6.98 -1.58 5.88
C ALA A 76 8.37 -0.93 5.68
N GLU A 77 8.48 0.01 4.75
CA GLU A 77 9.71 0.78 4.51
C GLU A 77 10.10 1.64 5.73
N LEU A 78 9.13 2.38 6.30
CA LEU A 78 9.35 3.15 7.52
C LEU A 78 9.78 2.27 8.69
N SER A 79 9.21 1.07 8.81
CA SER A 79 9.61 0.12 9.85
C SER A 79 11.07 -0.31 9.68
N ARG A 80 11.51 -0.60 8.46
CA ARG A 80 12.91 -0.97 8.19
C ARG A 80 13.84 0.19 8.51
N LEU A 81 13.54 1.39 8.02
CA LEU A 81 14.35 2.58 8.29
C LEU A 81 14.46 2.89 9.78
N ARG A 82 13.38 2.71 10.55
CA ARG A 82 13.39 2.88 12.01
C ARG A 82 14.29 1.87 12.72
N THR A 83 14.51 0.68 12.16
CA THR A 83 15.45 -0.31 12.69
C THR A 83 16.88 -0.05 12.22
N ASP A 84 17.06 0.33 10.96
CA ASP A 84 18.37 0.49 10.33
C ASP A 84 19.11 1.73 10.84
N VAL A 85 18.42 2.85 11.02
CA VAL A 85 19.05 4.12 11.45
C VAL A 85 19.78 3.97 12.80
N PRO A 86 19.16 3.43 13.87
CA PRO A 86 19.87 3.20 15.13
C PRO A 86 20.97 2.13 15.04
N ALA A 87 20.85 1.15 14.15
CA ALA A 87 21.90 0.14 13.94
C ALA A 87 23.14 0.78 13.30
N LEU A 88 22.95 1.56 12.24
CA LEU A 88 24.03 2.30 11.58
C LEU A 88 24.65 3.35 12.51
N ALA A 89 23.84 4.07 13.29
CA ALA A 89 24.35 5.02 14.28
C ALA A 89 25.27 4.35 15.32
N ARG A 90 24.93 3.13 15.78
CA ARG A 90 25.78 2.35 16.68
C ARG A 90 27.11 1.95 16.03
N VAL A 91 27.08 1.49 14.78
CA VAL A 91 28.30 1.14 14.03
C VAL A 91 29.19 2.36 13.85
N VAL A 92 28.62 3.51 13.48
CA VAL A 92 29.37 4.78 13.34
C VAL A 92 30.00 5.18 14.67
N GLN A 93 29.26 5.08 15.78
CA GLN A 93 29.78 5.39 17.10
C GLN A 93 30.95 4.47 17.48
N GLN A 94 30.83 3.16 17.24
CA GLN A 94 31.89 2.20 17.50
C GLN A 94 33.15 2.51 16.69
N LEU A 95 33.02 2.71 15.38
CA LEU A 95 34.14 3.04 14.51
C LEU A 95 34.80 4.37 14.89
N THR A 96 34.01 5.35 15.36
CA THR A 96 34.53 6.63 15.84
C THR A 96 35.42 6.45 17.07
N LEU A 97 35.00 5.60 18.02
CA LEU A 97 35.79 5.27 19.22
C LEU A 97 37.05 4.47 18.88
N GLU A 98 36.96 3.47 18.02
CA GLU A 98 38.12 2.70 17.57
C GLU A 98 39.13 3.60 16.85
N ASN A 99 38.65 4.52 15.99
CA ASN A 99 39.52 5.46 15.29
C ASN A 99 40.21 6.44 16.25
N SER A 100 39.50 6.94 17.27
CA SER A 100 40.11 7.82 18.28
C SER A 100 41.18 7.08 19.08
N GLN A 101 40.91 5.84 19.51
CA GLN A 101 41.87 5.00 20.22
C GLN A 101 43.13 4.72 19.40
N LEU A 102 42.97 4.39 18.10
CA LEU A 102 44.10 4.17 17.20
C LEU A 102 44.93 5.45 17.02
N ARG A 103 44.28 6.61 16.89
CA ARG A 103 44.98 7.90 16.80
C ARG A 103 45.74 8.24 18.09
N GLU A 104 45.15 7.97 19.25
CA GLU A 104 45.82 8.15 20.54
C GLU A 104 47.03 7.22 20.68
N ALA A 105 46.90 5.94 20.31
CA ALA A 105 48.00 4.98 20.34
C ALA A 105 49.16 5.40 19.41
N LEU A 106 48.86 5.94 18.22
CA LEU A 106 49.87 6.47 17.30
C LEU A 106 50.50 7.78 17.78
N ALA A 107 49.78 8.57 18.58
CA ALA A 107 50.27 9.83 19.14
C ALA A 107 51.08 9.64 20.43
N GLN A 108 51.01 8.46 21.07
CA GLN A 108 51.88 8.16 22.20
C GLN A 108 53.33 8.01 21.72
N PRO A 109 54.30 8.73 22.32
CA PRO A 109 55.70 8.55 21.99
C PRO A 109 56.13 7.12 22.33
N ASP A 110 56.97 6.51 21.48
CA ASP A 110 57.57 5.20 21.76
C ASP A 110 58.07 5.16 23.19
N ALA A 111 57.69 4.11 23.93
CA ALA A 111 58.06 3.96 25.33
C ALA A 111 59.57 4.18 25.48
N THR A 112 59.97 5.14 26.33
CA THR A 112 61.38 5.46 26.57
C THR A 112 62.12 4.20 26.98
N VAL A 113 62.83 3.58 26.03
CA VAL A 113 63.63 2.39 26.26
C VAL A 113 64.87 2.81 27.03
N VAL A 114 64.83 2.68 28.36
CA VAL A 114 66.01 2.88 29.20
C VAL A 114 66.83 1.60 29.14
N ALA A 115 68.02 1.69 28.54
CA ALA A 115 68.98 0.59 28.54
C ALA A 115 69.32 0.19 29.99
N LEU A 116 69.15 -1.10 30.31
CA LEU A 116 69.55 -1.65 31.61
C LEU A 116 71.06 -1.45 31.78
N PRO A 117 71.53 -0.83 32.88
CA PRO A 117 72.94 -0.58 33.08
C PRO A 117 73.70 -1.91 33.12
N GLY A 118 74.64 -2.07 32.18
CA GLY A 118 75.51 -3.23 32.08
C GLY A 118 76.26 -3.46 33.41
N ARG A 119 76.26 -4.72 33.86
CA ARG A 119 76.91 -5.15 35.10
C ARG A 119 78.37 -4.71 35.09
N ARG A 120 78.74 -3.76 35.96
CA ARG A 120 80.13 -3.35 36.17
C ARG A 120 80.91 -4.55 36.69
N THR A 121 81.74 -5.14 35.85
CA THR A 121 82.78 -6.06 36.29
C THR A 121 83.85 -5.22 36.98
N LEU A 122 83.83 -5.22 38.32
CA LEU A 122 84.96 -4.80 39.13
C LEU A 122 86.12 -5.76 38.85
N SER A 123 87.22 -5.24 38.31
CA SER A 123 88.48 -5.97 38.18
C SER A 123 89.47 -5.43 39.22
N PRO A 124 90.25 -6.30 39.89
CA PRO A 124 91.13 -5.97 41.02
C PRO A 124 92.37 -5.16 40.65
#